data_AF-A0A6N7WFX6-F1
#
_entry.id   AF-A0A6N7WFX6-F1
#
_cell.length_a   1.000
_cell.length_b   1.000
_cell.length_c   1.000
_cell.angle_alpha   90.00
_cell.angle_beta   90.00
_cell.angle_gamma   90.00
#
_symmetry.space_group_name_H-M   'P 1'
#
loop_
_entity.id
_entity.type
_entity.pdbx_description
1 polymer ?
#
loop_
_entity_poly.entity_id
_entity_poly.type
_entity_poly.pdbx_seq_one_letter_code
_entity_poly.pdbx_strand_id
1 'polypeptide(L)'
;MNEEVSLEELLAESAEELSRPIQEKHLTVSIGSMPGLKLTGSRVMHSRAVGNLFENVVKYNRDYGTISISARKEAGKIIMRMADTGIGTPKEEISRIFEPFYRVDKSRSRAMGGSGLELPLVKDILEKHGGNITVKSTR
;
A
#
# COMPACT_ATOMS: atom_id res chain seq x y z
N MET A 1 -16.85 3.34 16.23
CA MET A 1 -17.86 2.33 15.82
C MET A 1 -17.10 1.24 15.09
N ASN A 2 -17.29 -0.03 15.45
CA ASN A 2 -16.70 -1.15 14.71
C ASN A 2 -17.63 -1.47 13.54
N GLU A 3 -17.30 -0.96 12.37
CA GLU A 3 -17.97 -1.31 11.11
C GLU A 3 -17.21 -2.46 10.42
N GLU A 4 -17.93 -3.21 9.59
CA GLU A 4 -17.31 -4.15 8.66
C GLU A 4 -17.06 -3.45 7.33
N VAL A 5 -15.80 -3.45 6.89
CA VAL A 5 -15.36 -2.76 5.67
C VAL A 5 -14.85 -3.79 4.68
N SER A 6 -15.44 -3.83 3.48
CA SER A 6 -15.01 -4.74 2.42
C SER A 6 -13.60 -4.37 1.93
N LEU A 7 -12.67 -5.32 2.02
CA LEU A 7 -11.30 -5.09 1.52
C LEU A 7 -11.26 -4.91 0.00
N GLU A 8 -12.12 -5.66 -0.72
CA GLU A 8 -12.22 -5.57 -2.17
C GLU A 8 -12.71 -4.19 -2.63
N GLU A 9 -13.70 -3.62 -1.93
CA GLU A 9 -14.18 -2.26 -2.20
C GLU A 9 -13.08 -1.23 -2.00
N LEU A 10 -12.36 -1.28 -0.88
CA LEU A 10 -11.28 -0.32 -0.59
C LEU A 10 -10.17 -0.35 -1.66
N LEU A 11 -9.82 -1.54 -2.14
CA LEU A 11 -8.81 -1.72 -3.18
C LEU A 11 -9.30 -1.22 -4.54
N ALA A 12 -10.57 -1.46 -4.87
CA ALA A 12 -11.18 -0.95 -6.10
C ALA A 12 -11.29 0.58 -6.09
N GLU A 13 -11.75 1.17 -4.98
CA GLU A 13 -11.81 2.62 -4.78
C GLU A 13 -10.41 3.25 -4.96
N SER A 14 -9.38 2.68 -4.32
CA SER A 14 -8.00 3.19 -4.42
C SER A 14 -7.43 3.08 -5.84
N ALA A 15 -7.79 2.03 -6.58
CA ALA A 15 -7.36 1.85 -7.96
C ALA A 15 -8.04 2.86 -8.90
N GLU A 16 -9.33 3.16 -8.68
CA GLU A 16 -10.09 4.14 -9.44
C GLU A 16 -9.58 5.57 -9.20
N GLU A 17 -9.33 5.94 -7.94
CA GLU A 17 -8.76 7.24 -7.55
C GLU A 17 -7.39 7.49 -8.21
N LEU A 18 -6.60 6.43 -8.40
CA LEU A 18 -5.28 6.49 -9.04
C LEU A 18 -5.30 6.08 -10.52
N SER A 19 -6.48 5.99 -11.15
CA SER A 19 -6.62 5.56 -12.55
C SER A 19 -5.76 6.39 -13.51
N ARG A 20 -5.73 7.71 -13.34
CA ARG A 20 -4.91 8.61 -14.15
C ARG A 20 -3.40 8.32 -14.07
N PRO A 21 -2.74 8.36 -12.90
CA PRO A 21 -1.31 8.05 -12.83
C PRO A 21 -0.98 6.59 -13.19
N ILE A 22 -1.91 5.65 -12.97
CA ILE A 22 -1.79 4.26 -13.45
C ILE A 22 -1.72 4.24 -14.99
N GLN A 23 -2.60 4.98 -15.67
CA GLN A 23 -2.61 5.08 -17.13
C GLN A 23 -1.38 5.83 -17.68
N GLU A 24 -1.01 6.96 -17.07
CA GLU A 24 0.16 7.76 -17.49
C GLU A 24 1.46 6.96 -17.44
N LYS A 25 1.60 6.04 -16.48
CA LYS A 25 2.75 5.12 -16.35
C LYS A 25 2.55 3.77 -17.04
N HIS A 26 1.42 3.54 -17.71
CA HIS A 26 1.07 2.26 -18.33
C HIS A 26 1.14 1.05 -17.38
N LEU A 27 0.74 1.23 -16.11
CA LEU A 27 0.83 0.16 -15.12
C LEU A 27 -0.25 -0.89 -15.33
N THR A 28 0.12 -2.16 -15.22
CA THR A 28 -0.84 -3.26 -15.16
C THR A 28 -1.19 -3.56 -13.70
N VAL A 29 -2.44 -3.35 -13.32
CA VAL A 29 -2.94 -3.63 -11.97
C VAL A 29 -3.76 -4.92 -11.99
N SER A 30 -3.42 -5.87 -11.10
CA SER A 30 -4.14 -7.13 -10.95
C SER A 30 -4.55 -7.31 -9.49
N ILE A 31 -5.86 -7.25 -9.24
CA ILE A 31 -6.46 -7.48 -7.92
C ILE A 31 -7.10 -8.86 -7.96
N GLY A 32 -6.57 -9.80 -7.17
CA GLY A 32 -7.14 -11.12 -7.05
C GLY A 32 -8.51 -11.07 -6.36
N SER A 33 -9.45 -11.89 -6.81
CA SER A 33 -10.78 -11.98 -6.19
C SER A 33 -10.67 -12.38 -4.72
N MET A 34 -11.37 -11.66 -3.85
CA MET A 34 -11.31 -11.85 -2.40
C MET A 34 -12.69 -11.74 -1.73
N PRO A 35 -13.68 -12.54 -2.18
CA PRO A 35 -15.07 -12.39 -1.78
C PRO A 35 -15.23 -12.60 -0.27
N GLY A 36 -15.96 -11.69 0.38
CA GLY A 36 -16.30 -11.78 1.79
C GLY A 36 -15.16 -11.48 2.77
N LEU A 37 -14.00 -11.00 2.31
CA LEU A 37 -12.96 -10.50 3.21
C LEU A 37 -13.31 -9.09 3.70
N LYS A 38 -13.68 -8.99 4.98
CA LYS A 38 -14.02 -7.73 5.63
C LYS A 38 -13.08 -7.41 6.79
N LEU A 39 -12.63 -6.17 6.87
CA LEU A 39 -11.89 -5.60 7.99
C LEU A 39 -12.87 -5.08 9.03
N THR A 40 -12.58 -5.29 10.31
CA THR A 40 -13.30 -4.63 11.40
C THR A 40 -12.56 -3.35 11.79
N GLY A 41 -13.27 -2.24 11.96
CA GLY A 41 -12.64 -0.98 12.43
C GLY A 41 -13.25 0.24 11.79
N SER A 42 -12.45 1.28 11.56
CA SER A 42 -12.90 2.51 10.91
C SER A 42 -12.63 2.46 9.40
N ARG A 43 -13.67 2.62 8.56
CA ARG A 43 -13.54 2.71 7.10
C ARG A 43 -12.61 3.83 6.67
N VAL A 44 -12.70 4.99 7.32
CA VAL A 44 -11.83 6.14 7.04
C VAL A 44 -10.36 5.80 7.26
N MET A 45 -10.03 5.13 8.38
CA MET A 45 -8.66 4.72 8.64
C MET A 45 -8.19 3.62 7.67
N HIS A 46 -9.02 2.61 7.41
CA HIS A 46 -8.68 1.54 6.48
C HIS A 46 -8.48 2.04 5.04
N SER A 47 -9.38 2.88 4.54
CA SER A 47 -9.25 3.56 3.24
C SER A 47 -7.95 4.35 3.18
N ARG A 48 -7.63 5.13 4.23
CA ARG A 48 -6.37 5.88 4.28
C ARG A 48 -5.14 4.99 4.27
N ALA A 49 -5.15 3.85 4.98
CA ALA A 49 -4.02 2.92 4.95
C ALA A 49 -3.86 2.26 3.58
N VAL A 50 -4.94 1.78 2.97
CA VAL A 50 -4.91 1.14 1.64
C VAL A 50 -4.50 2.14 0.57
N GLY A 51 -5.07 3.35 0.57
CA GLY A 51 -4.72 4.43 -0.35
C GLY A 51 -3.24 4.81 -0.27
N ASN A 52 -2.68 4.99 0.93
CA ASN A 52 -1.24 5.26 1.09
C ASN A 52 -0.36 4.13 0.56
N LEU A 53 -0.76 2.87 0.70
CA LEU A 53 -0.01 1.74 0.11
C LEU A 53 -0.08 1.79 -1.41
N PHE A 54 -1.27 2.01 -1.97
CA PHE A 54 -1.51 2.10 -3.41
C PHE A 54 -0.75 3.26 -4.05
N GLU A 55 -0.82 4.45 -3.45
CA GLU A 55 -0.07 5.63 -3.86
C GLU A 55 1.43 5.34 -3.91
N ASN A 56 1.97 4.67 -2.89
CA ASN A 56 3.39 4.31 -2.87
C ASN A 56 3.76 3.38 -4.02
N VAL A 57 3.00 2.31 -4.26
CA VAL A 57 3.32 1.35 -5.34
C VAL A 57 3.11 1.91 -6.74
N VAL A 58 2.23 2.90 -6.94
CA VAL A 58 2.07 3.61 -8.22
C VAL A 58 3.20 4.63 -8.39
N LYS A 59 3.44 5.44 -7.35
CA LYS A 59 4.44 6.51 -7.37
C LYS A 59 5.85 6.00 -7.59
N TYR A 60 6.25 4.95 -6.89
CA TYR A 60 7.60 4.37 -6.99
C TYR A 60 7.71 3.23 -8.00
N ASN A 61 6.66 2.99 -8.79
CA ASN A 61 6.73 2.09 -9.94
C ASN A 61 7.53 2.67 -11.10
N ARG A 62 7.98 1.77 -11.97
CA ARG A 62 8.52 2.07 -13.30
C ARG A 62 7.39 2.09 -14.35
N ASP A 63 7.62 2.77 -15.47
CA ASP A 63 6.70 2.72 -16.60
C ASP A 63 6.55 1.28 -17.12
N TYR A 64 5.34 0.92 -17.55
CA TYR A 64 4.98 -0.46 -17.94
C TYR A 64 5.17 -1.49 -16.82
N GLY A 65 5.23 -1.03 -15.56
CA GLY A 65 5.30 -1.86 -14.38
C GLY A 65 4.00 -2.58 -14.07
N THR A 66 4.05 -3.41 -13.04
CA THR A 66 2.93 -4.22 -12.59
C THR A 66 2.69 -4.02 -11.11
N ILE A 67 1.43 -4.11 -10.69
CA ILE A 67 1.00 -4.14 -9.30
C ILE A 67 0.08 -5.36 -9.15
N SER A 68 0.39 -6.26 -8.22
CA SER A 68 -0.36 -7.48 -7.97
C SER A 68 -0.80 -7.54 -6.51
N ILE A 69 -2.09 -7.72 -6.29
CA ILE A 69 -2.71 -7.71 -4.96
C ILE A 69 -3.47 -9.01 -4.76
N SER A 70 -3.26 -9.63 -3.60
CA SER A 70 -3.97 -10.82 -3.18
C SER A 70 -4.26 -10.73 -1.70
N ALA A 71 -5.37 -11.33 -1.28
CA ALA A 71 -5.69 -11.44 0.13
C ALA A 71 -6.32 -12.80 0.43
N ARG A 72 -6.09 -13.29 1.64
CA ARG A 72 -6.72 -14.52 2.14
C ARG A 72 -6.98 -14.40 3.63
N LYS A 73 -7.90 -15.22 4.14
CA LYS A 73 -8.09 -15.41 5.57
C LYS A 73 -7.23 -16.58 6.04
N GLU A 74 -6.45 -16.38 7.09
CA GLU A 74 -5.55 -17.38 7.67
C GLU A 74 -5.51 -17.20 9.19
N ALA A 75 -5.76 -18.28 9.95
CA ALA A 75 -5.75 -18.27 11.42
C ALA A 75 -6.54 -17.11 12.06
N GLY A 76 -7.72 -16.80 11.52
CA GLY A 76 -8.57 -15.71 12.02
C GLY A 76 -8.14 -14.29 11.63
N LYS A 77 -7.06 -14.13 10.87
CA LYS A 77 -6.57 -12.85 10.36
C LYS A 77 -6.73 -12.74 8.84
N ILE A 78 -6.78 -11.53 8.32
CA ILE A 78 -6.66 -11.27 6.88
C ILE A 78 -5.20 -10.99 6.56
N ILE A 79 -4.65 -11.75 5.63
CA ILE A 79 -3.30 -11.57 5.10
C ILE A 79 -3.45 -10.97 3.70
N MET A 80 -3.18 -9.67 3.59
CA MET A 80 -3.09 -8.97 2.31
C MET A 80 -1.64 -8.89 1.86
N ARG A 81 -1.39 -9.20 0.59
CA ARG A 81 -0.09 -9.03 -0.06
C ARG A 81 -0.24 -8.14 -1.27
N MET A 82 0.54 -7.07 -1.30
CA MET A 82 0.72 -6.18 -2.44
C MET A 82 2.17 -6.32 -2.92
N ALA A 83 2.36 -6.54 -4.21
CA ALA A 83 3.67 -6.65 -4.84
C ALA A 83 3.72 -5.77 -6.07
N ASP A 84 4.83 -5.08 -6.29
CA ASP A 84 5.07 -4.23 -7.44
C ASP A 84 6.41 -4.54 -8.11
N THR A 85 6.61 -4.04 -9.33
CA THR A 85 7.87 -4.13 -10.08
C THR A 85 8.62 -2.80 -10.15
N GLY A 86 8.40 -1.93 -9.17
CA GLY A 86 9.00 -0.62 -9.07
C GLY A 86 10.49 -0.63 -8.74
N ILE A 87 10.99 0.53 -8.34
CA ILE A 87 12.42 0.77 -8.12
C ILE A 87 13.02 -0.05 -6.96
N GLY A 88 12.17 -0.60 -6.10
CA GLY A 88 12.57 -1.36 -4.92
C GLY A 88 13.16 -0.50 -3.79
N THR A 89 13.32 -1.13 -2.63
CA THR A 89 13.89 -0.54 -1.41
C THR A 89 15.16 -1.31 -1.03
N PRO A 90 16.31 -0.65 -0.85
CA PRO A 90 17.53 -1.32 -0.37
C PRO A 90 17.28 -2.00 0.99
N LYS A 91 17.92 -3.14 1.24
CA LYS A 91 17.64 -3.94 2.45
C LYS A 91 17.90 -3.20 3.76
N GLU A 92 18.94 -2.38 3.79
CA GLU A 92 19.37 -1.59 4.93
C GLU A 92 18.36 -0.49 5.30
N GLU A 93 17.49 -0.16 4.34
CA GLU A 93 16.52 0.92 4.41
C GLU A 93 15.13 0.43 4.84
N ILE A 94 14.85 -0.88 4.70
CA ILE A 94 13.52 -1.48 4.93
C ILE A 94 13.00 -1.21 6.35
N SER A 95 13.86 -1.20 7.36
CA SER A 95 13.45 -0.91 8.74
C SER A 95 13.06 0.56 8.93
N ARG A 96 13.64 1.45 8.12
CA ARG A 96 13.56 2.91 8.26
C ARG A 96 12.45 3.53 7.44
N ILE A 97 11.90 2.86 6.42
CA ILE A 97 10.78 3.37 5.61
C ILE A 97 9.50 3.64 6.41
N PHE A 98 9.40 3.13 7.64
CA PHE A 98 8.30 3.39 8.58
C PHE A 98 8.63 4.50 9.59
N GLU A 99 9.81 5.11 9.54
CA GLU A 99 10.16 6.27 10.35
C GLU A 99 9.52 7.54 9.76
N PRO A 100 8.86 8.38 10.58
CA PRO A 100 8.33 9.66 10.11
C PRO A 100 9.38 10.51 9.40
N PHE A 101 8.98 11.08 8.25
CA PHE A 101 9.81 11.94 7.39
C PHE A 101 10.98 11.22 6.69
N TYR A 102 11.11 9.90 6.85
CA TYR A 102 12.18 9.15 6.24
C TYR A 102 11.96 8.95 4.73
N ARG A 103 13.05 9.06 3.97
CA ARG A 103 13.05 8.89 2.51
C ARG A 103 14.37 8.26 2.08
N VAL A 104 14.28 7.16 1.33
CA VAL A 104 15.42 6.35 0.87
C VAL A 104 16.38 7.14 -0.02
N ASP A 105 15.86 8.05 -0.87
CA ASP A 105 16.70 8.84 -1.77
C ASP A 105 16.30 10.32 -1.72
N LYS A 106 17.17 11.17 -1.14
CA LYS A 106 16.99 12.62 -1.00
C LYS A 106 17.12 13.38 -2.34
N SER A 107 17.74 12.78 -3.36
CA SER A 107 18.00 13.45 -4.65
C SER A 107 16.79 13.36 -5.60
N ARG A 108 16.21 12.16 -5.75
CA ARG A 108 14.94 11.93 -6.48
C ARG A 108 13.71 12.44 -5.74
N SER A 109 13.83 12.55 -4.41
CA SER A 109 12.78 12.96 -3.48
C SER A 109 12.14 14.32 -3.80
N ARG A 110 12.93 15.30 -4.25
CA ARG A 110 12.42 16.64 -4.55
C ARG A 110 11.58 16.68 -5.82
N ALA A 111 11.87 15.82 -6.79
CA ALA A 111 11.13 15.75 -8.05
C ALA A 111 9.80 14.99 -7.92
N MET A 112 9.76 13.95 -7.08
CA MET A 112 8.58 13.07 -6.96
C MET A 112 7.54 13.54 -5.93
N GLY A 113 7.78 14.63 -5.20
CA GLY A 113 6.93 15.05 -4.07
C GLY A 113 6.88 13.99 -2.96
N GLY A 114 6.20 14.25 -1.84
CA GLY A 114 6.00 13.28 -0.76
C GLY A 114 6.56 13.73 0.59
N SER A 115 5.74 13.53 1.62
CA SER A 115 5.98 14.01 2.99
C SER A 115 6.87 13.08 3.80
N GLY A 116 6.95 11.80 3.43
CA GLY A 116 7.59 10.77 4.24
C GLY A 116 6.74 10.37 5.46
N LEU A 117 5.45 10.70 5.46
CA LEU A 117 4.50 10.35 6.52
C LEU A 117 3.55 9.21 6.11
N GLU A 118 3.58 8.81 4.84
CA GLU A 118 2.60 7.90 4.25
C GLU A 118 2.71 6.49 4.87
N LEU A 119 3.89 5.85 4.80
CA LEU A 119 4.12 4.52 5.40
C LEU A 119 4.09 4.49 6.94
N PRO A 120 4.66 5.49 7.66
CA PRO A 120 4.46 5.59 9.11
C PRO A 120 2.99 5.60 9.51
N LEU A 121 2.14 6.32 8.77
CA LEU A 121 0.71 6.36 9.01
C LEU A 121 0.04 5.00 8.76
N VAL A 122 0.42 4.29 7.69
CA VAL A 122 -0.07 2.93 7.44
C VAL A 122 0.24 2.02 8.63
N LYS A 123 1.48 2.07 9.14
CA LYS A 123 1.89 1.27 10.30
C LYS A 123 1.07 1.61 11.55
N ASP A 124 0.91 2.89 11.88
CA ASP A 124 0.10 3.35 13.02
C ASP A 124 -1.37 2.89 12.91
N ILE A 125 -1.97 3.00 11.72
CA ILE A 125 -3.34 2.53 11.49
C ILE A 125 -3.44 1.02 11.70
N LEU A 126 -2.52 0.23 11.14
CA LEU A 126 -2.54 -1.22 11.28
C LEU A 126 -2.35 -1.64 12.75
N GLU A 127 -1.41 -1.03 13.47
CA GLU A 127 -1.16 -1.31 14.90
C GLU A 127 -2.39 -0.99 15.75
N LYS A 128 -3.08 0.14 15.50
CA LYS A 128 -4.35 0.49 16.17
C LYS A 128 -5.47 -0.52 15.94
N HIS A 129 -5.40 -1.30 14.86
CA HIS A 129 -6.34 -2.37 14.54
C HIS A 129 -5.79 -3.77 14.84
N GLY A 130 -4.69 -3.88 15.60
CA GLY A 130 -4.09 -5.16 15.98
C GLY A 130 -3.42 -5.93 14.82
N GLY A 131 -3.17 -5.23 13.71
CA GLY A 131 -2.47 -5.73 12.53
C GLY A 131 -0.97 -5.43 12.56
N ASN A 132 -0.29 -5.83 11.49
CA ASN A 132 1.12 -5.54 11.26
C ASN A 132 1.39 -5.47 9.76
N ILE A 133 2.49 -4.82 9.37
CA ILE A 133 3.00 -4.75 8.01
C ILE A 133 4.45 -5.21 7.96
N THR A 134 4.78 -5.97 6.91
CA THR A 134 6.16 -6.39 6.62
C THR A 134 6.47 -6.12 5.16
N VAL A 135 7.68 -5.66 4.88
CA VAL A 135 8.13 -5.38 3.51
C VAL A 135 9.29 -6.32 3.17
N LYS A 136 9.26 -6.83 1.94
CA LYS A 136 10.38 -7.55 1.34
C LYS A 136 10.69 -6.88 0.01
N SER A 137 11.95 -6.52 -0.20
CA SER A 137 12.43 -5.97 -1.47
C SER A 137 13.80 -6.55 -1.77
N THR A 138 14.07 -6.80 -3.05
CA THR A 138 15.27 -7.50 -3.52
C THR A 138 16.28 -6.56 -4.19
N ARG A 139 16.21 -5.26 -3.91
CA ARG A 139 17.17 -4.28 -4.42
C ARG A 139 18.57 -4.52 -3.86
#